data_AF-A0A5N9ED12-F1
#
_entry.id   AF-A0A5N9ED12-F1
#
_cell.length_a   1.000
_cell.length_b   1.000
_cell.length_c   1.000
_cell.angle_alpha   90.00
_cell.angle_beta   90.00
_cell.angle_gamma   90.00
#
_symmetry.space_group_name_H-M   'P 1'
#
loop_
_entity.id
_entity.type
_entity.pdbx_description
1 polymer ?
#
loop_
_entity_poly.entity_id
_entity_poly.type
_entity_poly.pdbx_seq_one_letter_code
_entity_poly.pdbx_strand_id
1 'polypeptide(L)'
;MINDNFEKPIYLAHDHMNRLEDFARDAKGGVSAKILHLTVDGWINAPSKKEYLKTYYSYEGFYDRYLLALNQLHKVIANNSDQIKLVTSYRDLQDAGSEKVLAVILGNEGGKIVGESGENLNTLFDLG
;
A
#
# COMPACT_ATOMS: atom_id res chain seq x y z
N MET A 1 -8.89 16.71 -18.53
CA MET A 1 -7.79 17.61 -18.13
C MET A 1 -6.92 16.83 -17.17
N ILE A 2 -5.68 16.52 -17.55
CA ILE A 2 -4.75 15.75 -16.73
C ILE A 2 -4.03 16.78 -15.84
N ASN A 3 -4.20 16.66 -14.52
CA ASN A 3 -3.73 17.62 -13.52
C ASN A 3 -2.20 17.82 -13.56
N ASP A 4 -1.74 19.07 -13.48
CA ASP A 4 -0.31 19.47 -13.35
C ASP A 4 0.21 19.37 -11.90
N ASN A 5 -0.32 18.43 -11.11
CA ASN A 5 -0.10 18.39 -9.65
C ASN A 5 1.32 18.03 -9.20
N PHE A 6 2.26 17.83 -10.12
CA PHE A 6 3.65 17.57 -9.76
C PHE A 6 4.48 18.84 -9.50
N GLU A 7 3.96 20.04 -9.78
CA GLU A 7 4.58 21.28 -9.27
C GLU A 7 4.43 21.42 -7.75
N LYS A 8 3.35 20.86 -7.17
CA LYS A 8 3.07 20.85 -5.73
C LYS A 8 2.44 19.51 -5.34
N PRO A 9 3.25 18.43 -5.24
CA PRO A 9 2.70 17.10 -5.05
C PRO A 9 1.98 16.97 -3.71
N ILE A 10 0.80 16.35 -3.75
CA ILE A 10 0.02 16.02 -2.56
C ILE A 10 0.18 14.54 -2.25
N TYR A 11 0.65 14.25 -1.03
CA TYR A 11 0.89 12.91 -0.54
C TYR A 11 -0.16 12.53 0.50
N LEU A 12 -0.83 11.40 0.29
CA LEU A 12 -1.56 10.73 1.37
C LEU A 12 -0.57 9.89 2.17
N ALA A 13 -0.30 10.31 3.41
CA ALA A 13 0.69 9.66 4.26
C ALA A 13 0.22 8.31 4.83
N HIS A 14 -1.07 8.02 4.77
CA HIS A 14 -1.67 6.81 5.33
C HIS A 14 -3.00 6.52 4.62
N ASP A 15 -3.10 5.39 3.93
CA ASP A 15 -4.37 4.90 3.40
C ASP A 15 -4.40 3.37 3.31
N HIS A 16 -5.59 2.80 3.29
CA HIS A 16 -5.87 1.36 3.16
C HIS A 16 -6.68 1.03 1.90
N MET A 17 -7.15 2.04 1.16
CA MET A 17 -8.03 1.86 0.01
C MET A 17 -7.23 1.51 -1.26
N ASN A 18 -7.40 0.28 -1.76
CA ASN A 18 -6.55 -0.31 -2.81
C ASN A 18 -7.30 -0.81 -4.05
N ARG A 19 -8.56 -0.41 -4.24
CA ARG A 19 -9.32 -0.75 -5.45
C ARG A 19 -9.05 0.28 -6.55
N LEU A 20 -9.29 -0.09 -7.80
CA LEU A 20 -9.09 0.80 -8.93
C LEU A 20 -9.91 2.09 -8.80
N GLU A 21 -11.16 1.99 -8.34
CA GLU A 21 -12.04 3.14 -8.11
C GLU A 21 -11.49 4.10 -7.05
N ASP A 22 -10.78 3.59 -6.04
CA ASP A 22 -10.16 4.40 -5.00
C ASP A 22 -8.96 5.18 -5.57
N PHE A 23 -8.10 4.51 -6.33
CA PHE A 23 -6.96 5.16 -7.00
C PHE A 23 -7.42 6.23 -7.99
N ALA A 24 -8.45 5.94 -8.78
CA ALA A 24 -9.02 6.90 -9.73
C ALA A 24 -9.64 8.10 -9.01
N ARG A 25 -10.33 7.89 -7.88
CA ARG A 25 -10.85 8.97 -7.03
C ARG A 25 -9.72 9.85 -6.51
N ASP A 26 -8.68 9.25 -5.96
CA ASP A 26 -7.55 9.98 -5.36
C ASP A 26 -6.82 10.82 -6.42
N ALA A 27 -6.50 10.22 -7.58
CA ALA A 27 -5.87 10.91 -8.71
C ALA A 27 -6.74 12.08 -9.22
N LYS A 28 -8.05 11.87 -9.37
CA LYS A 28 -9.01 12.92 -9.77
C LYS A 28 -9.12 14.03 -8.73
N GLY A 29 -9.04 13.69 -7.44
CA GLY A 29 -9.00 14.62 -6.32
C GLY A 29 -7.69 15.40 -6.22
N GLY A 30 -6.68 14.98 -6.98
CA GLY A 30 -5.41 15.67 -7.14
C GLY A 30 -4.27 15.12 -6.29
N VAL A 31 -4.43 13.94 -5.72
CA VAL A 31 -3.35 13.22 -5.03
C VAL A 31 -2.29 12.79 -6.05
N SER A 32 -1.03 13.11 -5.76
CA SER A 32 0.12 12.72 -6.59
C SER A 32 0.67 11.37 -6.19
N ALA A 33 0.68 11.08 -4.89
CA ALA A 33 1.09 9.77 -4.38
C ALA A 33 0.43 9.42 -3.04
N LYS A 34 0.44 8.12 -2.71
CA LYS A 34 -0.04 7.61 -1.42
C LYS A 34 0.86 6.54 -0.85
N ILE A 35 0.97 6.51 0.47
CA ILE A 35 1.48 5.36 1.21
C ILE A 35 0.30 4.44 1.46
N LEU A 36 0.31 3.27 0.82
CA LEU A 36 -0.75 2.29 0.89
C LEU A 36 -0.36 1.20 1.90
N HIS A 37 -1.03 1.20 3.04
CA HIS A 37 -0.98 0.12 4.01
C HIS A 37 -1.89 -1.01 3.55
N LEU A 38 -1.32 -2.15 3.17
CA LEU A 38 -2.12 -3.27 2.66
C LEU A 38 -2.85 -4.05 3.75
N THR A 39 -2.30 -4.05 4.97
CA THR A 39 -2.91 -4.71 6.13
C THR A 39 -2.70 -3.90 7.41
N VAL A 40 -3.42 -4.29 8.46
CA VAL A 40 -3.34 -3.73 9.81
C VAL A 40 -3.00 -4.84 10.79
N ASP A 41 -2.15 -4.55 11.77
CA ASP A 41 -1.68 -5.44 12.84
C ASP A 41 -2.74 -5.82 13.91
N GLY A 42 -4.02 -5.85 13.53
CA GLY A 42 -5.09 -6.26 14.42
C GLY A 42 -6.48 -6.11 13.81
N TRP A 43 -7.45 -6.74 14.45
CA TRP A 43 -8.86 -6.53 14.12
C TRP A 43 -9.43 -5.45 15.04
N ILE A 44 -9.23 -4.18 14.65
CA ILE A 44 -9.57 -3.00 15.48
C ILE A 44 -11.06 -3.01 15.89
N ASN A 45 -11.94 -3.49 15.00
CA ASN A 45 -13.38 -3.62 15.21
C ASN A 45 -13.82 -5.07 15.50
N ALA A 46 -12.99 -5.86 16.19
CA ALA A 46 -13.34 -7.24 16.56
C ALA A 46 -14.66 -7.29 17.37
N PRO A 47 -15.49 -8.32 17.19
CA PRO A 47 -16.80 -8.41 17.84
C PRO A 47 -16.70 -8.60 19.36
N SER A 48 -15.52 -8.95 19.88
CA SER A 48 -15.26 -9.09 21.29
C SER A 48 -13.83 -8.71 21.68
N LYS A 49 -13.63 -8.34 22.95
CA LYS A 49 -12.29 -8.15 23.53
C LYS A 49 -11.43 -9.40 23.41
N LYS A 50 -12.02 -10.59 23.57
CA LYS A 50 -11.29 -11.87 23.47
C LYS A 50 -10.70 -12.05 22.06
N GLU A 51 -11.46 -11.76 21.02
CA GLU A 51 -10.99 -11.86 19.63
C GLU A 51 -9.98 -10.77 19.30
N TYR A 52 -10.20 -9.54 19.76
CA TYR A 52 -9.19 -8.49 19.66
C TYR A 52 -7.86 -8.93 20.27
N LEU A 53 -7.86 -9.41 21.52
CA LEU A 53 -6.64 -9.85 22.21
C LEU A 53 -5.98 -11.04 21.51
N LYS A 54 -6.76 -11.97 20.94
CA LYS A 54 -6.21 -13.06 20.14
C LYS A 54 -5.43 -12.53 18.92
N THR A 55 -5.97 -11.53 18.22
CA THR A 55 -5.24 -10.91 17.09
C THR A 55 -4.09 -10.03 17.56
N TYR A 56 -4.21 -9.40 18.73
CA TYR A 56 -3.20 -8.51 19.28
C TYR A 56 -1.94 -9.26 19.72
N TYR A 57 -2.07 -10.39 20.41
CA TYR A 57 -0.95 -11.18 20.93
C TYR A 57 -0.43 -12.27 19.99
N SER A 58 -0.98 -12.37 18.78
CA SER A 58 -0.53 -13.34 17.78
C SER A 58 0.10 -12.64 16.58
N TYR A 59 1.09 -13.29 16.00
CA TYR A 59 1.74 -12.96 14.73
C TYR A 59 1.32 -13.92 13.61
N GLU A 60 0.53 -14.94 13.95
CA GLU A 60 0.14 -16.02 13.05
C GLU A 60 -0.63 -15.50 11.84
N GLY A 61 -0.17 -15.89 10.64
CA GLY A 61 -0.83 -15.59 9.36
C GLY A 61 -0.82 -14.13 8.93
N PHE A 62 -0.13 -13.20 9.61
CA PHE A 62 -0.01 -11.82 9.14
C PHE A 62 0.84 -11.71 7.88
N TYR A 63 1.98 -12.41 7.84
CA TYR A 63 2.85 -12.46 6.66
C TYR A 63 2.13 -13.02 5.43
N ASP A 64 1.50 -14.20 5.56
CA ASP A 64 0.78 -14.83 4.45
C ASP A 64 -0.38 -13.95 3.92
N ARG A 65 -1.13 -13.31 4.82
CA ARG A 65 -2.19 -12.38 4.44
C ARG A 65 -1.65 -11.16 3.69
N TYR A 66 -0.51 -10.62 4.13
CA TYR A 66 0.15 -9.52 3.43
C TYR A 66 0.60 -9.96 2.02
N LEU A 67 1.24 -11.12 1.87
CA LEU A 67 1.65 -11.63 0.56
C LEU A 67 0.46 -11.85 -0.39
N LEU A 68 -0.68 -12.33 0.13
CA LEU A 68 -1.91 -12.46 -0.64
C LEU A 68 -2.44 -11.08 -1.10
N ALA A 69 -2.46 -10.09 -0.20
CA ALA A 69 -2.88 -8.72 -0.53
C ALA A 69 -1.94 -8.06 -1.54
N LEU A 70 -0.63 -8.27 -1.38
CA LEU A 70 0.40 -7.75 -2.28
C LEU A 70 0.27 -8.33 -3.69
N ASN A 71 0.07 -9.64 -3.81
CA ASN A 71 -0.18 -10.29 -5.10
C ASN A 71 -1.44 -9.74 -5.78
N GLN A 72 -2.48 -9.42 -5.00
CA GLN A 72 -3.68 -8.76 -5.55
C GLN A 72 -3.38 -7.34 -6.03
N LEU A 73 -2.63 -6.55 -5.26
CA LEU A 73 -2.21 -5.21 -5.67
C LEU A 73 -1.39 -5.24 -6.96
N HIS A 74 -0.40 -6.13 -7.06
CA HIS A 74 0.41 -6.29 -8.27
C HIS A 74 -0.44 -6.57 -9.51
N LYS A 75 -1.49 -7.37 -9.39
CA LYS A 75 -2.44 -7.60 -10.50
C LYS A 75 -3.22 -6.33 -10.86
N VAL A 76 -3.65 -5.55 -9.87
CA VAL A 76 -4.34 -4.27 -10.11
C VAL A 76 -3.42 -3.30 -10.85
N ILE A 77 -2.18 -3.13 -10.37
CA ILE A 77 -1.19 -2.23 -10.98
C ILE A 77 -0.81 -2.69 -12.39
N ALA A 78 -0.52 -3.98 -12.59
CA ALA A 78 -0.16 -4.52 -13.89
C ALA A 78 -1.25 -4.29 -14.96
N ASN A 79 -2.52 -4.34 -14.55
CA ASN A 79 -3.66 -4.10 -15.44
C ASN A 79 -3.99 -2.61 -15.65
N ASN A 80 -3.36 -1.69 -14.91
CA ASN A 80 -3.67 -0.26 -14.91
C ASN A 80 -2.38 0.58 -14.81
N SER A 81 -1.31 0.15 -15.48
CA SER A 81 0.01 0.78 -15.43
C SER A 81 0.04 2.17 -16.09
N ASP A 82 -0.98 2.50 -16.88
CA ASP A 82 -1.23 3.82 -17.44
C ASP A 82 -1.84 4.81 -16.44
N GLN A 83 -2.23 4.34 -15.24
CA GLN A 83 -2.88 5.14 -14.20
C GLN A 83 -2.15 5.09 -12.86
N ILE A 84 -1.44 3.99 -12.57
CA ILE A 84 -0.84 3.71 -11.27
C ILE A 84 0.59 3.23 -11.47
N LYS A 85 1.53 3.79 -10.69
CA LYS A 85 2.92 3.32 -10.64
C LYS A 85 3.29 2.92 -9.22
N LEU A 86 3.74 1.68 -9.06
CA LEU A 86 4.38 1.22 -7.82
C LEU A 86 5.76 1.89 -7.69
N VAL A 87 6.06 2.43 -6.52
CA VAL A 87 7.30 3.15 -6.22
C VAL A 87 8.21 2.26 -5.40
N THR A 88 9.31 1.79 -5.99
CA THR A 88 10.37 1.03 -5.29
C THR A 88 11.67 1.82 -5.17
N SER A 89 11.74 2.98 -5.82
CA SER A 89 12.87 3.91 -5.77
C SER A 89 12.40 5.37 -5.86
N TYR A 90 13.26 6.31 -5.47
CA TYR A 90 12.98 7.73 -5.65
C TYR A 90 12.75 8.11 -7.13
N ARG A 91 13.40 7.40 -8.06
CA ARG A 91 13.23 7.65 -9.49
C ARG A 91 11.81 7.33 -9.96
N ASP A 92 11.20 6.26 -9.44
CA ASP A 92 9.82 5.90 -9.80
C ASP A 92 8.83 7.01 -9.41
N LEU A 93 9.09 7.71 -8.31
CA LEU A 93 8.28 8.84 -7.89
C LEU A 93 8.39 10.02 -8.88
N GLN A 94 9.57 10.27 -9.42
CA GLN A 94 9.80 11.31 -10.44
C GLN A 94 9.17 10.90 -11.79
N ASP A 95 9.31 9.64 -12.16
CA ASP A 95 8.74 9.09 -13.40
C ASP A 95 7.21 9.12 -13.34
N ALA A 96 6.60 8.73 -12.21
CA ALA A 96 5.17 8.87 -11.99
C ALA A 96 4.70 10.32 -12.16
N GLY A 97 5.55 11.27 -11.73
CA GLY A 97 5.33 12.69 -11.94
C GLY A 97 5.32 13.15 -13.38
N SER A 98 6.28 12.68 -14.15
CA SER A 98 6.40 13.00 -15.56
C SER A 98 5.29 12.34 -16.39
N GLU A 99 4.91 11.12 -16.01
CA GLU A 99 3.85 10.32 -16.65
C GLU A 99 2.44 10.75 -16.21
N LYS A 100 2.34 11.59 -15.17
CA LYS A 100 1.08 12.06 -14.59
C LYS A 100 0.18 10.91 -14.10
N VAL A 101 0.78 9.89 -13.52
CA VAL A 101 0.10 8.73 -12.91
C VAL A 101 0.19 8.79 -11.39
N LEU A 102 -0.73 8.12 -10.69
CA LEU A 102 -0.71 8.04 -9.23
C LEU A 102 0.46 7.16 -8.77
N ALA A 103 1.36 7.72 -7.97
CA ALA A 103 2.42 6.94 -7.33
C ALA A 103 1.91 6.22 -6.07
N VAL A 104 2.22 4.93 -5.94
CA VAL A 104 1.87 4.11 -4.78
C VAL A 104 3.15 3.63 -4.12
N ILE A 105 3.36 4.02 -2.87
CA ILE A 105 4.43 3.53 -2.02
C ILE A 105 3.82 2.47 -1.12
N LEU A 106 4.38 1.26 -1.09
CA LEU A 106 3.89 0.23 -0.20
C LEU A 106 4.28 0.51 1.25
N GLY A 107 3.35 0.19 2.14
CA GLY A 107 3.57 0.20 3.56
C GLY A 107 2.73 -0.85 4.24
N ASN A 108 2.89 -0.94 5.55
CA ASN A 108 2.03 -1.73 6.41
C ASN A 108 1.76 -1.00 7.71
N GLU A 109 0.54 -1.11 8.23
CA GLU A 109 0.23 -0.54 9.53
C GLU A 109 0.63 -1.54 10.61
N GLY A 110 1.85 -1.37 11.12
CA GLY A 110 2.49 -2.23 12.11
C GLY A 110 3.53 -3.19 11.53
N GLY A 111 4.16 -3.98 12.40
CA GLY A 111 5.32 -4.84 12.09
C GLY A 111 5.04 -6.34 12.08
N LYS A 112 3.81 -6.82 12.33
CA LYS A 112 3.52 -8.26 12.40
C LYS A 112 3.73 -8.99 11.09
N ILE A 113 3.73 -8.28 9.97
CA ILE A 113 4.06 -8.85 8.66
C ILE A 113 5.51 -9.35 8.58
N VAL A 114 6.41 -8.90 9.46
CA VAL A 114 7.78 -9.44 9.52
C VAL A 114 7.80 -10.82 10.17
N GLY A 115 6.80 -11.15 10.99
CA GLY A 115 6.74 -12.40 11.75
C GLY A 115 7.94 -12.53 12.71
N GLU A 116 8.51 -13.74 12.79
CA GLU A 116 9.63 -14.06 13.70
C GLU A 116 10.98 -14.19 12.97
N SER A 117 11.05 -13.93 11.65
CA SER A 117 12.27 -14.06 10.85
C SER A 117 12.64 -12.74 10.17
N GLY A 118 13.89 -12.30 10.35
CA GLY A 118 14.44 -11.14 9.63
C GLY A 118 14.51 -11.35 8.11
N GLU A 119 14.53 -12.59 7.62
CA GLU A 119 14.51 -12.88 6.18
C GLU A 119 13.21 -12.42 5.50
N ASN A 120 12.11 -12.38 6.25
CA ASN A 120 10.85 -11.84 5.75
C ASN A 120 10.98 -10.34 5.45
N LEU A 121 11.79 -9.59 6.21
CA LEU A 121 12.01 -8.17 5.93
C LEU A 121 12.73 -7.96 4.59
N ASN A 122 13.74 -8.78 4.30
CA ASN A 122 14.43 -8.74 3.00
C ASN A 122 13.47 -9.13 1.86
N THR A 123 12.67 -10.18 2.05
CA THR A 123 11.68 -10.61 1.06
C THR A 123 10.64 -9.52 0.80
N LEU A 124 10.14 -8.86 1.85
CA LEU A 124 9.21 -7.75 1.72
C LEU A 124 9.86 -6.59 0.95
N PHE A 125 11.10 -6.23 1.28
CA PHE A 125 11.83 -5.18 0.58
C PHE A 125 12.01 -5.48 -0.92
N ASP A 126 12.37 -6.73 -1.27
CA ASP A 126 12.56 -7.14 -2.66
C ASP A 126 11.24 -7.16 -3.47
N LEU A 127 10.11 -7.30 -2.80
CA LEU A 127 8.78 -7.29 -3.41
C LEU A 127 8.18 -5.88 -3.53
N GLY A 128 8.87 -4.86 -3.00
CA GLY A 128 8.47 -3.45 -3.04
C GLY A 128 7.76 -2.96 -1.78
#